data_AF-A0A9P7FTT8-F1
#
_entry.id   AF-A0A9P7FTT8-F1
#
_cell.length_a   1.000
_cell.length_b   1.000
_cell.length_c   1.000
_cell.angle_alpha   90.00
_cell.angle_beta   90.00
_cell.angle_gamma   90.00
#
_symmetry.space_group_name_H-M   'P 1'
#
loop_
_entity.id
_entity.type
_entity.pdbx_description
1 polymer ?
#
loop_
_entity_poly.entity_id
_entity_poly.type
_entity_poly.pdbx_seq_one_letter_code
_entity_poly.pdbx_strand_id
1 'polypeptide(L)'
;MKSSFSTLTSLIILVCFGGHVAAISSTESAAQPETVSANAADCSGTLTKFKYFGVNQSGAEFGNQNIPGVLGTDYTWPAPSSIDYFVGQGFNTFRVAFQQERISPPSKGLTGAFDATYLAALKTVSNILRTH
;
A
#
# COMPACT_ATOMS: atom_id res chain seq x y z
N MET A 1 38.00 53.33 -28.84
CA MET A 1 36.99 54.42 -28.90
C MET A 1 35.71 53.84 -28.31
N LYS A 2 35.27 54.27 -27.10
CA LYS A 2 34.22 55.29 -26.87
C LYS A 2 33.02 55.01 -27.80
N SER A 3 31.78 54.72 -27.40
CA SER A 3 30.91 55.23 -26.32
C SER A 3 29.57 54.48 -26.47
N SER A 4 28.92 53.92 -25.44
CA SER A 4 27.87 54.52 -24.59
C SER A 4 26.81 55.41 -25.28
N PHE A 5 25.59 55.31 -24.74
CA PHE A 5 24.34 56.10 -24.90
C PHE A 5 23.24 55.42 -25.75
N SER A 6 22.23 54.77 -25.15
CA SER A 6 21.12 55.32 -24.34
C SER A 6 20.29 56.34 -25.12
N THR A 7 18.97 56.14 -25.20
CA THR A 7 17.91 57.08 -24.75
C THR A 7 16.58 56.84 -25.51
N LEU A 8 15.53 56.49 -24.75
CA LEU A 8 14.08 56.81 -24.82
C LEU A 8 13.39 56.90 -26.21
N THR A 9 12.12 56.51 -26.42
CA THR A 9 10.93 57.02 -25.71
C THR A 9 9.68 56.29 -26.22
N SER A 10 8.88 55.76 -25.29
CA SER A 10 7.41 55.71 -25.24
C SER A 10 6.57 55.56 -26.53
N LEU A 11 5.88 54.43 -26.66
CA LEU A 11 4.45 54.42 -27.01
C LEU A 11 3.75 53.30 -26.25
N ILE A 12 3.07 53.69 -25.16
CA ILE A 12 2.19 52.86 -24.35
C ILE A 12 0.91 52.63 -25.16
N ILE A 13 0.68 51.38 -25.60
CA ILE A 13 -0.65 50.90 -25.95
C ILE A 13 -1.09 49.96 -24.84
N LEU A 14 -1.89 50.56 -23.95
CA LEU A 14 -2.69 49.93 -22.92
C LEU A 14 -3.72 49.01 -23.59
N VAL A 15 -3.48 47.71 -23.56
CA VAL A 15 -4.54 46.71 -23.73
C VAL A 15 -4.70 46.01 -22.39
N CYS A 16 -5.75 46.40 -21.67
CA CYS A 16 -6.22 45.74 -20.47
C CYS A 16 -6.67 44.32 -20.83
N PHE A 17 -5.84 43.33 -20.50
CA PHE A 17 -6.33 41.99 -20.18
C PHE A 17 -5.91 41.69 -18.74
N GLY A 18 -6.92 41.68 -17.87
CA GLY A 18 -6.77 41.30 -16.48
C GLY A 18 -6.38 39.83 -16.36
N GLY A 19 -5.49 39.56 -15.42
CA GLY A 19 -5.10 38.21 -15.05
C GLY A 19 -3.78 38.24 -14.30
N HIS A 20 -3.86 38.29 -12.97
CA HIS A 20 -2.72 38.23 -12.08
C HIS A 20 -1.91 36.95 -12.32
N VAL A 21 -0.60 37.09 -12.47
CA VAL A 21 0.36 35.99 -12.32
C VAL A 21 0.43 35.65 -10.84
N ALA A 22 -0.29 34.61 -10.42
CA ALA A 22 -0.14 34.02 -9.10
C ALA A 22 0.78 32.79 -9.21
N ALA A 23 1.88 32.83 -8.48
CA ALA A 23 2.82 31.73 -8.33
C ALA A 23 2.09 30.45 -7.86
N ILE A 24 2.28 29.35 -8.58
CA ILE A 24 1.87 28.01 -8.16
C ILE A 24 2.89 27.54 -7.11
N SER A 25 2.62 27.89 -5.86
CA SER A 25 3.24 27.26 -4.70
C SER A 25 2.48 25.96 -4.44
N SER A 26 3.12 24.82 -4.71
CA SER A 26 2.65 23.50 -4.30
C SER A 26 2.65 23.44 -2.78
N THR A 27 1.52 23.83 -2.18
CA THR A 27 1.23 23.53 -0.79
C THR A 27 0.76 22.08 -0.72
N GLU A 28 1.68 21.23 -0.30
CA GLU A 28 1.45 19.88 0.16
C GLU A 28 0.41 19.93 1.29
N SER A 29 -0.85 19.63 0.94
CA SER A 29 -1.95 19.54 1.89
C SER A 29 -1.73 18.29 2.75
N ALA A 30 -1.08 18.49 3.89
CA ALA A 30 -1.00 17.50 4.94
C ALA A 30 -2.42 17.11 5.35
N ALA A 31 -2.83 15.87 5.02
CA ALA A 31 -4.06 15.30 5.51
C ALA A 31 -3.99 15.23 7.05
N GLN A 32 -4.79 16.06 7.72
CA GLN A 32 -4.98 15.95 9.15
C GLN A 32 -5.65 14.60 9.48
N PRO A 33 -5.34 13.99 10.63
CA PRO A 33 -6.13 12.88 11.13
C PRO A 33 -7.52 13.41 11.49
N GLU A 34 -8.50 13.15 10.64
CA GLU A 34 -9.89 13.31 11.02
C GLU A 34 -10.19 12.26 12.10
N THR A 35 -10.26 12.72 13.35
CA THR A 35 -10.92 11.97 14.41
C THR A 35 -12.40 11.92 14.06
N VAL A 36 -12.78 10.96 13.24
CA VAL A 36 -14.16 10.49 13.16
C VAL A 36 -14.49 9.98 14.54
N SER A 37 -15.12 10.84 15.34
CA SER A 37 -15.92 10.44 16.49
C SER A 37 -16.87 9.39 15.97
N ALA A 38 -16.55 8.12 16.23
CA ALA A 38 -17.48 7.03 16.04
C ALA A 38 -18.61 7.29 17.04
N ASN A 39 -19.59 8.10 16.64
CA ASN A 39 -20.91 7.98 17.16
C ASN A 39 -21.35 6.58 16.73
N ALA A 40 -21.07 5.60 17.60
CA ALA A 40 -21.72 4.31 17.59
C ALA A 40 -23.20 4.63 17.70
N ALA A 41 -23.86 4.82 16.56
CA ALA A 41 -25.28 4.65 16.45
C ALA A 41 -25.50 3.23 16.96
N ASP A 42 -25.95 3.16 18.20
CA ASP A 42 -26.28 1.91 18.86
C ASP A 42 -27.41 1.31 18.01
N CYS A 43 -27.03 0.43 17.08
CA CYS A 43 -27.98 -0.35 16.33
C CYS A 43 -28.63 -1.25 17.36
N SER A 44 -29.74 -0.77 17.94
CA SER A 44 -30.54 -1.47 18.93
C SER A 44 -31.22 -2.66 18.26
N GLY A 45 -30.45 -3.73 18.12
CA GLY A 45 -30.84 -5.01 17.57
C GLY A 45 -29.84 -6.06 18.05
N THR A 46 -30.25 -7.32 18.11
CA THR A 46 -29.36 -8.43 18.46
C THR A 46 -28.21 -8.46 17.46
N LEU A 47 -27.02 -8.06 17.89
CA LEU A 47 -25.81 -8.10 17.07
C LEU A 47 -25.45 -9.56 16.81
N THR A 48 -25.69 -10.02 15.59
CA THR A 48 -25.23 -11.32 15.14
C THR A 48 -23.74 -11.23 14.86
N LYS A 49 -22.93 -11.99 15.61
CA LYS A 49 -21.50 -12.06 15.35
C LYS A 49 -21.27 -12.74 14.01
N PHE A 50 -20.39 -12.18 13.18
CA PHE A 50 -19.98 -12.82 11.95
C PHE A 50 -19.30 -14.16 12.26
N LYS A 51 -19.59 -15.18 11.44
CA LYS A 51 -18.92 -16.49 11.54
C LYS A 51 -17.42 -16.37 11.31
N TYR A 52 -17.01 -15.49 10.38
CA TYR A 52 -15.62 -15.21 10.06
C TYR A 52 -15.38 -13.69 10.11
N PHE A 53 -14.41 -13.29 10.91
CA PHE A 53 -13.96 -11.92 11.05
C PHE A 53 -12.44 -11.91 11.15
N GLY A 54 -11.80 -11.17 10.25
CA GLY A 54 -10.42 -11.45 9.89
C GLY A 54 -9.63 -10.28 9.36
N VAL A 55 -8.32 -10.51 9.21
CA VAL A 55 -7.39 -9.58 8.58
C VAL A 55 -6.65 -10.26 7.42
N ASN A 56 -6.14 -9.44 6.49
CA ASN A 56 -5.23 -9.92 5.46
C ASN A 56 -3.80 -9.88 6.00
N GLN A 57 -3.05 -10.96 5.80
CA GLN A 57 -1.62 -11.01 6.07
C GLN A 57 -0.87 -10.97 4.75
N SER A 58 -0.36 -9.77 4.47
CA SER A 58 0.42 -9.42 3.29
C SER A 58 1.92 -9.49 3.57
N GLY A 59 2.71 -9.60 2.51
CA GLY A 59 4.16 -9.56 2.52
C GLY A 59 4.78 -10.55 1.53
N ALA A 60 4.21 -11.75 1.41
CA ALA A 60 4.77 -12.80 0.55
C ALA A 60 4.52 -12.51 -0.94
N GLU A 61 3.59 -11.61 -1.21
CA GLU A 61 3.25 -11.09 -2.54
C GLU A 61 4.03 -9.84 -2.96
N PHE A 62 4.76 -9.19 -2.04
CA PHE A 62 5.44 -7.92 -2.31
C PHE A 62 6.53 -8.06 -3.37
N GLY A 63 6.94 -6.95 -3.97
CA GLY A 63 8.02 -6.96 -4.96
C GLY A 63 7.62 -7.62 -6.27
N ASN A 64 6.42 -7.30 -6.80
CA ASN A 64 5.85 -7.91 -8.01
C ASN A 64 6.66 -7.68 -9.29
N GLN A 65 7.67 -6.80 -9.25
CA GLN A 65 8.59 -6.55 -10.37
C GLN A 65 9.83 -7.46 -10.34
N ASN A 66 10.14 -8.05 -9.18
CA ASN A 66 11.29 -8.93 -8.97
C ASN A 66 10.80 -10.36 -8.65
N ILE A 67 10.73 -11.19 -9.69
CA ILE A 67 10.28 -12.58 -9.62
C ILE A 67 11.44 -13.48 -10.07
N PRO A 68 11.92 -14.45 -9.26
CA PRO A 68 11.36 -14.89 -7.99
C PRO A 68 11.61 -13.95 -6.79
N GLY A 69 12.56 -13.03 -6.89
CA GLY A 69 12.92 -12.10 -5.80
C GLY A 69 13.64 -12.79 -4.64
N VAL A 70 14.07 -12.01 -3.64
CA VAL A 70 14.83 -12.47 -2.48
C VAL A 70 14.04 -12.26 -1.19
N LEU A 71 13.96 -13.31 -0.35
CA LEU A 71 13.34 -13.25 0.97
C LEU A 71 14.07 -12.23 1.86
N GLY A 72 13.33 -11.32 2.48
CA GLY A 72 13.86 -10.24 3.33
C GLY A 72 14.20 -8.94 2.57
N THR A 73 14.20 -8.98 1.23
CA THR A 73 14.42 -7.79 0.39
C THR A 73 13.17 -7.47 -0.43
N ASP A 74 12.75 -8.40 -1.30
CA ASP A 74 11.63 -8.20 -2.22
C ASP A 74 10.30 -8.64 -1.60
N TYR A 75 10.35 -9.61 -0.69
CA TYR A 75 9.17 -10.14 -0.01
C TYR A 75 9.51 -10.68 1.38
N THR A 76 8.50 -10.80 2.23
CA THR A 76 8.64 -11.35 3.58
C THR A 76 7.42 -12.18 3.95
N TRP A 77 7.56 -13.08 4.92
CA TRP A 77 6.44 -13.83 5.45
C TRP A 77 5.91 -13.16 6.72
N PRO A 78 4.59 -13.24 6.99
CA PRO A 78 4.02 -12.69 8.21
C PRO A 78 4.65 -13.34 9.43
N ALA A 79 5.06 -12.51 10.39
CA ALA A 79 5.64 -13.00 11.63
C ALA A 79 4.55 -13.68 12.49
N PRO A 80 4.88 -14.78 13.20
CA PRO A 80 3.93 -15.44 14.12
C PRO A 80 3.35 -14.48 15.16
N SER A 81 4.17 -13.55 15.67
CA SER A 81 3.75 -12.54 16.65
C SER A 81 2.65 -11.59 16.14
N SER A 82 2.62 -11.32 14.83
CA SER A 82 1.54 -10.52 14.24
C SER A 82 0.22 -11.28 14.24
N ILE A 83 0.27 -12.59 13.99
CA ILE A 83 -0.90 -13.47 14.04
C ILE A 83 -1.40 -13.58 15.49
N ASP A 84 -0.50 -13.84 16.44
CA ASP A 84 -0.82 -13.93 17.87
C ASP A 84 -1.54 -12.69 18.37
N TYR A 85 -1.08 -11.50 17.95
CA TYR A 85 -1.70 -10.24 18.31
C TYR A 85 -3.17 -10.17 17.88
N PHE A 86 -3.47 -10.47 16.61
CA PHE A 86 -4.85 -10.43 16.10
C PHE A 86 -5.72 -11.55 16.64
N VAL A 87 -5.15 -12.74 16.88
CA VAL A 87 -5.87 -13.83 17.57
C VAL A 87 -6.26 -13.37 18.99
N GLY A 88 -5.35 -12.72 19.72
CA GLY A 88 -5.63 -12.15 21.04
C GLY A 88 -6.71 -11.05 21.05
N GLN A 89 -6.91 -10.37 19.93
CA GLN A 89 -8.01 -9.41 19.73
C GLN A 89 -9.34 -10.07 19.33
N GLY A 90 -9.37 -11.39 19.14
CA GLY A 90 -10.59 -12.15 18.81
C GLY A 90 -10.85 -12.33 17.31
N PHE A 91 -9.87 -12.10 16.44
CA PHE A 91 -9.97 -12.42 15.02
C PHE A 91 -9.85 -13.93 14.80
N ASN A 92 -10.65 -14.49 13.89
CA ASN A 92 -10.73 -15.93 13.64
C ASN A 92 -10.48 -16.34 12.17
N THR A 93 -10.12 -15.39 11.31
CA THR A 93 -9.85 -15.65 9.89
C THR A 93 -8.68 -14.81 9.41
N PHE A 94 -7.77 -15.44 8.66
CA PHE A 94 -6.58 -14.77 8.13
C PHE A 94 -6.43 -15.12 6.66
N ARG A 95 -6.32 -14.10 5.80
CA ARG A 95 -6.09 -14.30 4.37
C ARG A 95 -4.62 -14.00 4.06
N VAL A 96 -3.86 -15.04 3.72
CA VAL A 96 -2.46 -14.91 3.34
C VAL A 96 -2.37 -14.64 1.84
N ALA A 97 -1.85 -13.47 1.46
CA ALA A 97 -1.57 -13.14 0.07
C ALA A 97 -0.22 -13.72 -0.35
N PHE A 98 -0.12 -14.26 -1.56
CA PHE A 98 1.11 -14.82 -2.13
C PHE A 98 1.11 -14.67 -3.66
N GLN A 99 2.29 -14.71 -4.29
CA GLN A 99 2.42 -14.65 -5.75
C GLN A 99 2.44 -16.05 -6.37
N GLN A 100 1.63 -16.24 -7.42
CA GLN A 100 1.56 -17.51 -8.15
C GLN A 100 2.85 -17.82 -8.91
N GLU A 101 3.53 -16.81 -9.41
CA GLU A 101 4.75 -16.96 -10.20
C GLU A 101 5.95 -17.38 -9.32
N ARG A 102 5.87 -17.15 -8.00
CA ARG A 102 6.87 -17.60 -7.03
C ARG A 102 6.67 -19.05 -6.61
N ILE A 103 5.42 -19.48 -6.42
CA ILE A 103 5.13 -20.88 -6.09
C ILE A 103 5.26 -21.79 -7.32
N SER A 104 4.90 -21.26 -8.50
CA SER A 104 4.96 -21.95 -9.78
C SER A 104 5.73 -21.11 -10.79
N PRO A 105 7.07 -21.26 -10.85
CA PRO A 105 7.89 -20.52 -11.80
C PRO A 105 7.42 -20.74 -13.24
N PRO A 106 7.40 -19.70 -14.10
CA PRO A 106 7.02 -19.83 -15.51
C PRO A 106 7.84 -20.88 -16.26
N SER A 107 9.09 -21.12 -15.84
CA SER A 107 9.98 -22.16 -16.39
C SER A 107 9.51 -23.59 -16.13
N LYS A 108 8.66 -23.81 -15.12
CA LYS A 108 8.08 -25.12 -14.78
C LYS A 108 6.63 -25.26 -15.27
N GLY A 109 5.96 -24.14 -15.55
CA GLY A 109 4.54 -24.10 -15.91
C GLY A 109 3.63 -24.37 -14.71
N LEU A 110 2.34 -24.03 -14.84
CA LEU A 110 1.36 -24.10 -13.74
C LEU A 110 1.12 -25.52 -13.20
N THR A 111 1.40 -26.54 -14.02
CA THR A 111 1.29 -27.96 -13.68
C THR A 111 2.63 -28.58 -13.25
N GLY A 112 3.70 -27.78 -13.23
CA GLY A 112 5.04 -28.23 -12.84
C GLY A 112 5.20 -28.39 -11.34
N ALA A 113 6.38 -28.85 -10.93
CA ALA A 113 6.74 -28.90 -9.52
C ALA A 113 6.81 -27.49 -8.92
N PHE A 114 6.19 -27.31 -7.76
CA PHE A 114 6.24 -26.05 -7.02
C PHE A 114 7.63 -25.79 -6.45
N ASP A 115 7.95 -24.51 -6.24
CA ASP A 115 9.14 -24.12 -5.51
C ASP A 115 9.06 -24.64 -4.07
N ALA A 116 9.98 -25.54 -3.71
CA ALA A 116 9.93 -26.24 -2.44
C ALA A 116 10.11 -25.28 -1.25
N THR A 117 10.93 -24.25 -1.41
CA THR A 117 11.24 -23.27 -0.36
C THR A 117 10.03 -22.38 -0.10
N TYR A 118 9.44 -21.83 -1.16
CA TYR A 118 8.26 -20.96 -1.07
C TYR A 118 7.04 -21.73 -0.56
N LEU A 119 6.84 -22.98 -1.02
CA LEU A 119 5.77 -23.85 -0.53
C LEU A 119 5.95 -24.24 0.94
N ALA A 120 7.18 -24.53 1.37
CA ALA A 120 7.47 -24.85 2.77
C ALA A 120 7.14 -23.67 3.68
N ALA A 121 7.52 -22.45 3.29
CA ALA A 121 7.19 -21.24 4.05
C ALA A 121 5.68 -20.99 4.13
N LEU A 122 4.95 -21.15 3.02
CA LEU A 122 3.48 -21.03 3.00
C LEU A 122 2.82 -22.05 3.95
N LYS A 123 3.30 -23.31 3.94
CA LYS A 123 2.81 -24.35 4.85
C LYS A 123 3.08 -24.00 6.30
N THR A 124 4.24 -23.44 6.63
CA THR A 124 4.55 -22.97 7.98
C THR A 124 3.55 -21.94 8.46
N VAL A 125 3.25 -20.92 7.64
CA VAL A 125 2.24 -19.90 7.99
C VAL A 125 0.86 -20.53 8.16
N SER A 126 0.42 -21.41 7.24
CA SER A 126 -0.86 -22.10 7.35
C SER A 126 -0.96 -22.98 8.61
N ASN A 127 0.13 -23.60 9.04
CA ASN A 127 0.17 -24.43 10.24
C ASN A 127 0.07 -23.59 11.51
N ILE A 128 0.75 -22.43 11.55
CA ILE A 128 0.62 -21.47 12.66
C ILE A 128 -0.85 -21.05 12.78
N LEU A 129 -1.46 -20.58 11.70
CA LEU A 129 -2.86 -20.16 11.66
C LEU A 129 -3.85 -21.24 12.10
N ARG A 130 -3.55 -22.51 11.83
CA ARG A 130 -4.39 -23.65 12.23
C ARG A 130 -4.25 -24.01 13.72
N THR A 131 -3.13 -23.65 14.34
CA THR A 131 -2.84 -24.04 15.73
C THR A 131 -3.46 -23.09 16.75
N HIS A 132 -3.85 -21.89 16.31
CA HIS A 132 -4.66 -20.93 17.07
C HIS A 132 -6.16 -21.23 16.93
#